data_AF-A0A3N5T809-F1
#
_entry.id   AF-A0A3N5T809-F1
#
_cell.length_a   1.000
_cell.length_b   1.000
_cell.length_c   1.000
_cell.angle_alpha   90.00
_cell.angle_beta   90.00
_cell.angle_gamma   90.00
#
_symmetry.space_group_name_H-M   'P 1'
#
loop_
_entity.id
_entity.type
_entity.pdbx_description
1 polymer ?
#
loop_
_entity_poly.entity_id
_entity_poly.type
_entity_poly.pdbx_seq_one_letter_code
_entity_poly.pdbx_strand_id
1 'polypeptide(L)'
;RNLDELLEFLKKREKDFSVIIACAGLSAALPGIVAAKVKLPVIGVPLVAGPLAGIDALLSIIQLPKGVPVATMATMGLGKQGILNAVLFAERILALAKKK
;
A
#
# COMPACT_ATOMS: atom_id res chain seq x y z
N ARG A 1 9.75 10.95 2.84
CA ARG A 1 10.72 12.06 3.01
C ARG A 1 11.94 11.89 2.11
N ASN A 2 12.37 10.66 1.83
CA ASN A 2 13.42 10.40 0.84
C ASN A 2 12.85 9.61 -0.35
N LEU A 3 12.60 10.28 -1.47
CA LEU A 3 11.99 9.66 -2.65
C LEU A 3 13.03 8.85 -3.43
N ASP A 4 14.23 9.39 -3.60
CA ASP A 4 15.28 8.76 -4.41
C ASP A 4 15.68 7.41 -3.85
N GLU A 5 15.81 7.32 -2.51
CA GLU A 5 16.09 6.07 -1.81
C GLU A 5 14.99 5.01 -2.01
N LEU A 6 13.71 5.41 -1.97
CA LEU A 6 12.58 4.52 -2.25
C LEU A 6 12.65 3.99 -3.69
N LEU A 7 12.91 4.87 -4.65
CA LEU A 7 12.98 4.49 -6.07
C LEU A 7 14.16 3.54 -6.32
N GLU A 8 15.30 3.76 -5.68
CA GLU A 8 16.45 2.87 -5.76
C GLU A 8 16.15 1.51 -5.12
N PHE A 9 15.51 1.49 -3.95
CA PHE A 9 15.09 0.27 -3.27
C PHE A 9 14.16 -0.57 -4.16
N LEU A 10 13.11 0.05 -4.72
CA LEU A 10 12.16 -0.65 -5.58
C LEU A 10 12.86 -1.20 -6.84
N LYS A 11 13.68 -0.40 -7.52
CA LYS A 11 14.42 -0.87 -8.71
C LYS A 11 15.30 -2.09 -8.44
N LYS A 12 15.96 -2.13 -7.29
CA LYS A 12 16.87 -3.23 -6.94
C LYS A 12 16.14 -4.49 -6.50
N ARG A 13 15.02 -4.34 -5.78
CA ARG A 13 14.39 -5.43 -5.01
C ARG A 13 13.03 -5.84 -5.54
N GLU A 14 12.48 -5.19 -6.57
CA GLU A 14 11.16 -5.51 -7.13
C GLU A 14 11.02 -6.99 -7.46
N LYS A 15 12.06 -7.64 -8.00
CA LYS A 15 12.03 -9.07 -8.35
C LYS A 15 11.97 -10.02 -7.15
N ASP A 16 12.30 -9.54 -5.96
CA ASP A 16 12.32 -10.35 -4.73
C ASP A 16 10.95 -10.38 -4.05
N PHE A 17 10.00 -9.55 -4.50
CA PHE A 17 8.68 -9.42 -3.90
C PHE A 17 7.60 -9.97 -4.82
N SER A 18 6.55 -10.50 -4.20
CA SER A 18 5.33 -10.94 -4.92
C SER A 18 4.13 -10.03 -4.65
N VAL A 19 4.12 -9.36 -3.51
CA VAL A 19 3.11 -8.37 -3.09
C VAL A 19 3.81 -7.33 -2.22
N ILE A 20 3.42 -6.06 -2.33
CA ILE A 20 3.94 -4.98 -1.50
C ILE A 20 2.82 -4.40 -0.64
N ILE A 21 3.07 -4.27 0.66
CA ILE A 21 2.18 -3.57 1.59
C ILE A 21 2.83 -2.24 1.95
N ALA A 22 2.16 -1.14 1.62
CA ALA A 22 2.62 0.22 1.87
C ALA A 22 1.70 0.91 2.89
N CYS A 23 2.25 1.20 4.06
CA CYS A 23 1.53 1.88 5.14
C CYS A 23 1.91 3.36 5.17
N ALA A 24 0.94 4.27 5.17
CA ALA A 24 1.19 5.70 5.24
C ALA A 24 0.06 6.44 5.97
N GLY A 25 0.40 7.51 6.69
CA GLY A 25 -0.54 8.40 7.37
C GLY A 25 -0.45 9.83 6.83
N LEU A 26 -1.39 10.69 7.24
CA LEU A 26 -1.52 12.08 6.79
C LEU A 26 -1.69 12.17 5.26
N SER A 27 -0.96 13.05 4.58
CA SER A 27 -0.88 13.09 3.11
C SER A 27 -0.12 11.87 2.58
N ALA A 28 -0.85 10.75 2.47
CA ALA A 28 -0.31 9.42 2.26
C ALA A 28 0.01 9.12 0.78
N ALA A 29 1.09 9.73 0.27
CA ALA A 29 1.52 9.56 -1.14
C ALA A 29 2.30 8.26 -1.41
N LEU A 30 2.84 7.60 -0.38
CA LEU A 30 3.74 6.44 -0.53
C LEU A 30 3.10 5.29 -1.32
N PRO A 31 1.88 4.81 -1.03
CA PRO A 31 1.30 3.68 -1.75
C PRO A 31 1.10 3.96 -3.24
N GLY A 32 0.68 5.18 -3.58
CA GLY A 32 0.52 5.61 -4.98
C GLY A 32 1.85 5.68 -5.73
N ILE A 33 2.90 6.22 -5.10
CA ILE A 33 4.24 6.28 -5.70
C ILE A 33 4.79 4.87 -5.95
N VAL A 34 4.64 3.96 -4.99
CA VAL A 34 5.08 2.56 -5.16
C VAL A 34 4.32 1.90 -6.31
N ALA A 35 2.99 2.00 -6.33
CA ALA A 35 2.16 1.42 -7.38
C ALA A 35 2.44 2.00 -8.78
N ALA A 36 2.88 3.25 -8.88
CA ALA A 36 3.27 3.85 -10.15
C ALA A 36 4.62 3.34 -10.68
N LYS A 37 5.43 2.69 -9.85
CA LYS A 37 6.81 2.28 -10.18
C LYS A 37 6.99 0.78 -10.32
N VAL A 38 6.10 -0.02 -9.75
CA VAL A 38 6.18 -1.47 -9.78
C VAL A 38 5.01 -2.07 -10.56
N LYS A 39 5.22 -3.27 -11.11
CA LYS A 39 4.12 -4.05 -11.73
C LYS A 39 3.45 -5.02 -10.75
N LEU A 40 3.98 -5.12 -9.54
CA LEU A 40 3.47 -6.00 -8.49
C LEU A 40 2.17 -5.46 -7.88
N PRO A 41 1.32 -6.34 -7.31
CA PRO A 41 0.18 -5.91 -6.50
C PRO A 41 0.65 -5.07 -5.30
N VAL A 42 0.06 -3.88 -5.15
CA VAL A 42 0.32 -2.97 -4.03
C VAL A 42 -0.93 -2.84 -3.17
N ILE A 43 -0.77 -3.05 -1.86
CA ILE A 43 -1.80 -2.90 -0.84
C ILE A 43 -1.47 -1.66 -0.01
N GLY A 44 -2.37 -0.68 -0.02
CA GLY A 44 -2.24 0.56 0.75
C GLY A 44 -2.97 0.44 2.09
N VAL A 45 -2.28 0.78 3.19
CA VAL A 45 -2.89 0.83 4.53
C VAL A 45 -2.81 2.24 5.08
N PRO A 46 -3.95 2.95 5.20
CA PRO A 46 -3.98 4.25 5.87
C PRO A 46 -3.74 4.08 7.37
N LEU A 47 -2.76 4.84 7.88
CA LEU A 47 -2.46 4.93 9.30
C LEU A 47 -3.23 6.10 9.94
N VAL A 48 -3.75 5.88 11.15
CA VAL A 48 -4.35 6.95 11.95
C VAL A 48 -3.26 7.93 12.34
N ALA A 49 -3.33 9.13 11.80
CA ALA A 49 -2.44 10.22 12.15
C ALA A 49 -3.16 11.56 12.00
N GLY A 50 -2.80 12.53 12.83
CA GLY A 50 -3.28 13.89 12.71
C GLY A 50 -4.73 14.13 13.15
N PRO A 51 -5.25 15.35 12.89
CA PRO A 51 -6.54 15.82 13.42
C PRO A 51 -7.76 15.19 12.74
N LEU A 52 -7.59 14.61 11.54
CA LEU A 52 -8.67 14.00 10.76
C LEU A 52 -8.77 12.48 10.96
N ALA A 53 -8.14 11.95 12.01
CA ALA A 53 -8.19 10.53 12.37
C ALA A 53 -7.84 9.56 11.22
N GLY A 54 -7.03 9.98 10.25
CA GLY A 54 -6.62 9.17 9.09
C GLY A 54 -7.59 9.17 7.89
N ILE A 55 -8.64 9.99 7.90
CA ILE A 55 -9.52 10.18 6.72
C ILE A 55 -8.72 10.81 5.56
N ASP A 56 -7.82 11.72 5.87
CA ASP A 56 -6.87 12.30 4.93
C ASP A 56 -5.98 11.24 4.26
N ALA A 57 -5.45 10.30 5.05
CA ALA A 57 -4.68 9.18 4.55
C ALA A 57 -5.51 8.24 3.68
N LEU A 58 -6.73 7.91 4.12
CA LEU A 58 -7.65 7.06 3.35
C LEU A 58 -7.93 7.66 1.97
N LEU A 59 -8.34 8.92 1.91
CA LEU A 59 -8.67 9.61 0.67
C LEU A 59 -7.44 9.79 -0.24
N SER A 60 -6.26 9.97 0.33
CA SER A 60 -5.00 10.06 -0.42
C SER A 60 -4.59 8.75 -1.10
N ILE A 61 -4.98 7.60 -0.53
CA ILE A 61 -4.60 6.28 -1.03
C ILE A 61 -5.65 5.72 -2.01
N ILE A 62 -6.95 5.93 -1.73
CA ILE A 62 -8.02 5.28 -2.52
C ILE A 62 -8.33 6.01 -3.83
N GLN A 63 -8.14 7.33 -3.89
CA GLN A 63 -8.54 8.15 -5.04
C GLN A 63 -7.41 8.28 -6.08
N LEU A 64 -6.81 7.15 -6.47
CA LEU A 64 -5.74 7.14 -7.46
C LEU A 64 -6.27 7.25 -8.90
N PRO A 65 -5.51 7.91 -9.79
CA PRO A 65 -5.90 8.04 -11.20
C PRO A 65 -5.82 6.68 -11.91
N LYS A 66 -6.51 6.61 -13.06
CA LYS A 66 -6.49 5.43 -13.93
C LYS A 66 -5.05 5.04 -14.29
N GLY A 67 -4.75 3.75 -14.18
CA GLY A 67 -3.44 3.17 -14.52
C GLY A 67 -2.52 2.94 -13.33
N VAL A 68 -2.86 3.43 -12.12
CA VAL A 68 -2.08 3.20 -10.90
C VAL A 68 -2.98 2.57 -9.82
N PRO A 69 -3.21 1.24 -9.88
CA PRO A 69 -4.11 0.57 -8.95
C PRO A 69 -3.47 0.34 -7.58
N VAL A 70 -4.20 0.63 -6.50
CA VAL A 70 -3.83 0.26 -5.12
C VAL A 70 -5.03 -0.37 -4.42
N ALA A 71 -4.82 -1.55 -3.83
CA ALA A 71 -5.81 -2.18 -2.98
C ALA A 71 -5.78 -1.51 -1.60
N THR A 72 -6.77 -0.68 -1.29
CA THR A 72 -6.80 0.05 -0.01
C THR A 72 -7.50 -0.77 1.05
N MET A 73 -6.81 -1.07 2.16
CA MET A 73 -7.39 -1.81 3.28
C MET A 73 -7.60 -0.89 4.47
N ALA A 74 -8.86 -0.54 4.72
CA ALA A 74 -9.29 0.26 5.85
C ALA A 74 -10.40 -0.48 6.62
N THR A 75 -10.44 -0.27 7.93
CA THR A 75 -11.53 -0.76 8.79
C THR A 75 -12.05 0.38 9.67
N MET A 76 -13.19 0.15 10.32
CA MET A 76 -13.69 0.96 11.44
C MET A 76 -12.61 1.04 12.53
N GLY A 77 -11.80 2.09 12.48
CA GLY A 77 -10.68 2.32 13.39
C GLY A 77 -9.39 2.79 12.73
N LEU A 78 -9.15 2.50 11.44
CA LEU A 78 -7.89 2.78 10.70
C LEU A 78 -6.63 2.26 11.46
N GLY A 79 -5.48 2.06 10.79
CA GLY A 79 -4.28 1.52 11.47
C GLY A 79 -4.25 -0.01 11.67
N LYS A 80 -4.07 -0.52 12.91
CA LYS A 80 -3.65 -1.93 13.19
C LYS A 80 -4.51 -3.01 12.53
N GLN A 81 -5.82 -2.82 12.52
CA GLN A 81 -6.75 -3.77 11.88
C GLN A 81 -6.62 -3.78 10.35
N GLY A 82 -6.38 -2.62 9.74
CA GLY A 82 -6.10 -2.51 8.31
C GLY A 82 -4.83 -3.25 7.91
N ILE A 83 -3.80 -3.23 8.77
CA ILE A 83 -2.56 -3.99 8.56
C ILE A 83 -2.83 -5.50 8.58
N LEU A 84 -3.61 -6.00 9.55
CA LEU A 84 -3.96 -7.42 9.62
C LEU A 84 -4.70 -7.87 8.35
N ASN A 85 -5.68 -7.09 7.89
CA ASN A 85 -6.40 -7.40 6.66
C ASN A 85 -5.51 -7.32 5.43
N ALA A 86 -4.56 -6.38 5.38
CA ALA A 86 -3.59 -6.29 4.30
C ALA A 86 -2.69 -7.53 4.24
N VAL A 87 -2.22 -8.03 5.40
CA VAL A 87 -1.42 -9.26 5.47
C VAL A 87 -2.23 -10.48 5.02
N LEU A 88 -3.45 -10.64 5.53
CA LEU A 88 -4.35 -11.73 5.12
C LEU A 88 -4.70 -11.66 3.62
N PHE A 89 -4.87 -10.46 3.07
CA PHE A 89 -5.11 -10.29 1.64
C PHE A 89 -3.87 -10.62 0.81
N ALA A 90 -2.69 -10.20 1.26
CA ALA A 90 -1.42 -10.59 0.64
C ALA A 90 -1.24 -12.12 0.64
N GLU A 91 -1.52 -12.78 1.77
CA GLU A 91 -1.49 -14.24 1.87
C GLU A 91 -2.40 -14.91 0.83
N ARG A 92 -3.63 -14.40 0.65
CA ARG A 92 -4.56 -14.90 -0.36
C ARG A 92 -4.04 -14.71 -1.79
N ILE A 93 -3.41 -13.58 -2.09
CA ILE A 93 -2.76 -13.35 -3.40
C ILE A 93 -1.65 -14.37 -3.63
N LEU A 94 -0.80 -14.60 -2.62
CA LEU A 94 0.30 -15.58 -2.70
C LEU A 94 -0.23 -17.01 -2.84
N ALA A 95 -1.31 -17.35 -2.15
CA ALA A 95 -1.95 -18.67 -2.25
C ALA A 95 -2.45 -18.94 -3.67
N LEU A 96 -3.02 -17.94 -4.36
CA LEU A 96 -3.41 -18.06 -5.77
C LEU A 96 -2.21 -18.31 -6.69
N ALA A 97 -1.09 -17.63 -6.44
CA ALA A 97 0.13 -17.83 -7.22
C ALA A 97 0.74 -19.23 -7.05
N LYS A 98 0.60 -19.82 -5.85
CA LYS A 98 1.09 -21.18 -5.53
C LYS A 98 0.19 -22.31 -6.03
N LYS A 99 -1.08 -22.05 -6.37
CA LYS A 99 -2.05 -23.07 -6.79
C LYS A 99 -1.85 -23.54 -8.25
N LYS A 100 -0.63 -23.48 -8.76
CA LYS A 100 -0.21 -24.01 -10.06
C LYS A 100 0.54 -25.32 -9.87
#